data_AF-A0A0R3QEK4-F1
#
_entry.id   AF-A0A0R3QEK4-F1
#
_cell.length_a   1.000
_cell.length_b   1.000
_cell.length_c   1.000
_cell.angle_alpha   90.00
_cell.angle_beta   90.00
_cell.angle_gamma   90.00
#
_symmetry.space_group_name_H-M   'P 1'
#
loop_
_entity.id
_entity.type
_entity.pdbx_description
1 polymer ?
#
loop_
_entity_poly.entity_id
_entity_poly.type
_entity_poly.pdbx_seq_one_letter_code
_entity_poly.pdbx_strand_id
1 'polypeptide(L)'
;MSSVKVDKGFRLVIIGAGPTAFGMLHRIYSLIAEGIISKEDIQIIVLEKEDEVGGLARSVTDEKGFTWDLGVHVLGVSKYPEFEKVINSVVNKWNKVRRSAKADLAHLFKSDNSCSNYVPYPVQHSIPYFPPSIRQKCINELKDLQGLPVNCSNFAEYSANIFGNTLLDIFIRPYNRKSQETVYTSAANVVIGKESGITVFVSVWTVELEEMNAFWAWNRIPNIDLSSIELHCGRSRQELESDLRSSMACFR
;
A
#
# COMPACT_ATOMS: atom_id res chain seq x y z
N MET A 1 -12.51 33.66 -4.63
CA MET A 1 -11.21 32.97 -4.67
C MET A 1 -10.15 34.04 -4.45
N SER A 2 -9.37 33.95 -3.37
CA SER A 2 -8.23 34.85 -3.19
C SER A 2 -7.27 34.67 -4.37
N SER A 3 -6.97 35.73 -5.11
CA SER A 3 -5.93 35.67 -6.14
C SER A 3 -4.63 35.27 -5.45
N VAL A 4 -4.02 34.17 -5.92
CA VAL A 4 -2.69 33.77 -5.48
C VAL A 4 -1.76 34.91 -5.88
N LYS A 5 -1.27 35.68 -4.91
CA LYS A 5 -0.29 36.75 -5.15
C LYS A 5 1.10 36.16 -4.90
N VAL A 6 1.91 36.12 -5.94
CA VAL A 6 3.34 35.80 -5.84
C VAL A 6 4.08 37.12 -5.96
N ASP A 7 4.98 37.39 -5.01
CA ASP A 7 5.81 38.59 -5.05
C ASP A 7 6.76 38.53 -6.26
N LYS A 8 7.03 39.67 -6.90
CA LYS A 8 7.94 39.71 -8.05
C LYS A 8 9.33 39.21 -7.67
N GLY A 9 9.84 38.25 -8.42
CA GLY A 9 11.14 37.64 -8.18
C GLY A 9 11.15 36.63 -7.03
N PHE A 10 9.99 36.04 -6.71
CA PHE A 10 9.88 34.97 -5.72
C PHE A 10 10.77 33.80 -6.11
N ARG A 11 11.59 33.34 -5.16
CA ARG A 11 12.52 32.23 -5.37
C ARG A 11 12.02 31.00 -4.63
N LEU A 12 11.72 29.95 -5.40
CA LEU A 12 11.31 28.67 -4.87
C LEU A 12 12.45 27.66 -5.03
N VAL A 13 12.92 27.12 -3.91
CA VAL A 13 13.85 25.99 -3.90
C VAL A 13 13.08 24.74 -3.52
N ILE A 14 13.10 23.73 -4.39
CA ILE A 14 12.51 22.42 -4.17
C ILE A 14 13.66 21.44 -3.92
N ILE A 15 13.64 20.75 -2.78
CA ILE A 15 14.64 19.73 -2.43
C ILE A 15 14.03 18.35 -2.64
N GLY A 16 14.67 17.55 -3.48
CA GLY A 16 14.20 16.28 -3.99
C GLY A 16 13.43 16.41 -5.31
N ALA A 17 13.60 15.44 -6.20
CA ALA A 17 12.93 15.31 -7.49
C ALA A 17 12.08 14.03 -7.56
N GLY A 18 11.40 13.69 -6.46
CA GLY A 18 10.42 12.60 -6.42
C GLY A 18 9.00 13.02 -6.88
N PRO A 19 8.00 12.12 -6.82
CA PRO A 19 6.64 12.39 -7.27
C PRO A 19 6.00 13.64 -6.64
N THR A 20 6.33 13.95 -5.38
CA THR A 20 5.86 15.15 -4.70
C THR A 20 6.36 16.43 -5.37
N ALA A 21 7.64 16.48 -5.75
CA ALA A 21 8.23 17.62 -6.43
C ALA A 21 7.61 17.81 -7.82
N PHE A 22 7.43 16.72 -8.56
CA PHE A 22 6.74 16.77 -9.86
C PHE A 22 5.28 17.21 -9.74
N GLY A 23 4.57 16.82 -8.68
CA GLY A 23 3.22 17.32 -8.39
C GLY A 23 3.20 18.83 -8.15
N MET A 24 4.15 19.35 -7.38
CA MET A 24 4.31 20.80 -7.15
C MET A 24 4.63 21.54 -8.45
N LEU A 25 5.64 21.07 -9.20
CA LEU A 25 6.05 21.65 -10.47
C LEU A 25 4.88 21.66 -11.46
N HIS A 26 4.18 20.53 -11.61
CA HIS A 26 3.01 20.43 -12.47
C HIS A 26 2.00 21.52 -12.11
N ARG A 27 1.65 21.68 -10.84
CA ARG A 27 0.70 22.72 -10.42
C ARG A 27 1.19 24.14 -10.71
N ILE A 28 2.46 24.44 -10.46
CA ILE A 28 3.03 25.77 -10.73
C ILE A 28 2.97 26.06 -12.24
N TYR A 29 3.40 25.12 -13.08
CA TYR A 29 3.35 25.29 -14.53
C TYR A 29 1.91 25.38 -15.07
N SER A 30 0.94 24.68 -14.47
CA SER A 30 -0.49 24.89 -14.80
C SER A 30 -0.93 26.31 -14.48
N LEU A 31 -0.57 26.86 -13.32
CA LEU A 31 -0.93 28.23 -12.94
C LEU A 31 -0.28 29.29 -13.85
N ILE A 32 0.95 29.03 -14.32
CA ILE A 32 1.61 29.87 -15.31
C ILE A 32 0.88 29.80 -16.66
N ALA A 33 0.51 28.59 -17.12
CA ALA A 33 -0.24 28.41 -18.36
C ALA A 33 -1.65 29.03 -18.31
N GLU A 34 -2.29 29.04 -17.13
CA GLU A 34 -3.57 29.70 -16.86
C GLU A 34 -3.44 31.23 -16.75
N GLY A 35 -2.22 31.79 -16.78
CA GLY A 35 -1.96 33.23 -16.65
C GLY A 35 -2.17 33.78 -15.22
N ILE A 36 -2.29 32.90 -14.22
CA ILE A 36 -2.49 33.28 -12.82
C ILE A 36 -1.16 33.75 -12.20
N ILE A 37 -0.05 33.14 -12.60
CA ILE A 37 1.31 33.52 -12.18
C ILE A 37 2.11 33.85 -13.44
N SER A 38 2.82 34.98 -13.45
CA SER A 38 3.77 35.28 -14.52
C SER A 38 5.03 34.44 -14.35
N LYS A 39 5.56 33.91 -15.46
CA LYS A 39 6.80 33.11 -15.47
C LYS A 39 8.00 33.95 -15.00
N GLU A 40 7.95 35.25 -15.22
CA GLU A 40 8.99 36.22 -14.86
C GLU A 40 8.98 36.52 -13.35
N ASP A 41 7.85 36.33 -12.68
CA ASP A 41 7.68 36.61 -11.26
C ASP A 41 8.20 35.48 -10.35
N ILE A 42 8.46 34.29 -10.91
CA ILE A 42 8.92 33.11 -10.15
C ILE A 42 10.20 32.50 -10.73
N GLN A 43 11.19 32.32 -9.87
CA GLN A 43 12.40 31.56 -10.17
C GLN A 43 12.37 30.23 -9.40
N ILE A 44 12.43 29.11 -10.11
CA ILE A 44 12.37 27.77 -9.52
C ILE A 44 13.72 27.08 -9.68
N ILE A 45 14.22 26.53 -8.57
CA ILE A 45 15.41 25.66 -8.54
C ILE A 45 15.00 24.34 -7.91
N VAL A 46 15.29 23.24 -8.59
CA VAL A 46 15.11 21.88 -8.06
C VAL A 46 16.49 21.30 -7.77
N LEU A 47 16.67 20.82 -6.55
CA LEU A 47 17.91 20.19 -6.09
C LEU A 47 17.62 18.72 -5.81
N GLU A 48 18.23 17.83 -6.59
CA GLU A 48 18.23 16.39 -6.35
C GLU A 48 19.66 15.96 -6.04
N LYS A 49 19.81 15.11 -5.05
CA LYS A 49 21.11 14.55 -4.65
C LYS A 49 21.55 13.45 -5.60
N GLU A 50 20.58 12.68 -6.09
CA GLU A 50 20.79 11.55 -6.98
C GLU A 50 20.97 12.00 -8.45
N ASP A 51 21.64 11.17 -9.26
CA ASP A 51 21.81 11.47 -10.69
C ASP A 51 20.52 11.32 -11.51
N GLU A 52 19.53 10.63 -10.95
CA GLU A 52 18.24 10.35 -11.58
C GLU A 52 17.07 10.85 -10.73
N VAL A 53 16.07 11.38 -11.43
CA VAL A 53 14.80 11.82 -10.83
C VAL A 53 13.88 10.64 -10.53
N GLY A 54 12.85 10.87 -9.71
CA GLY A 54 11.81 9.88 -9.38
C GLY A 54 11.87 9.38 -7.94
N GLY A 55 12.98 9.59 -7.23
CA GLY A 55 13.12 9.17 -5.82
C GLY A 55 12.80 7.69 -5.64
N LEU A 56 11.94 7.35 -4.66
CA LEU A 56 11.51 5.97 -4.44
C LEU A 56 10.63 5.39 -5.56
N ALA A 57 10.11 6.21 -6.47
CA ALA A 57 9.29 5.77 -7.59
C ALA A 57 10.11 5.55 -8.88
N ARG A 58 11.45 5.48 -8.78
CA ARG A 58 12.33 5.21 -9.93
C ARG A 58 12.50 3.70 -10.16
N SER A 59 12.93 3.38 -11.38
CA SER A 59 13.33 2.04 -11.80
C SER A 59 14.78 2.06 -12.25
N VAL A 60 15.51 0.97 -12.01
CA VAL A 60 16.92 0.79 -12.43
C VAL A 60 17.01 -0.46 -13.30
N THR A 61 17.63 -0.35 -14.47
CA THR A 61 17.89 -1.51 -15.33
C THR A 61 19.33 -1.97 -15.15
N ASP A 62 19.53 -3.24 -14.82
CA ASP A 62 20.87 -3.81 -14.63
C ASP A 62 21.56 -4.16 -15.97
N GLU A 63 22.86 -4.49 -15.89
CA GLU A 63 23.70 -4.86 -17.04
C GLU A 63 23.19 -6.09 -17.81
N LYS A 64 22.30 -6.89 -17.22
CA LYS A 64 21.69 -8.07 -17.83
C LYS A 64 20.33 -7.78 -18.45
N GLY A 65 19.85 -6.53 -18.36
CA GLY A 65 18.59 -6.07 -18.94
C GLY A 65 17.37 -6.30 -18.06
N PHE A 66 17.52 -6.62 -16.78
CA PHE A 66 16.40 -6.68 -15.84
C PHE A 66 16.12 -5.30 -15.25
N THR A 67 14.85 -4.90 -15.25
CA THR A 67 14.40 -3.64 -14.64
C THR A 67 13.84 -3.89 -13.24
N TRP A 68 14.31 -3.11 -12.28
CA TRP A 68 14.01 -3.20 -10.86
C TRP A 68 13.40 -1.89 -10.36
N ASP A 69 12.27 -1.97 -9.67
CA ASP A 69 11.71 -0.84 -8.94
C ASP A 69 12.22 -0.82 -7.49
N LEU A 70 12.24 0.36 -6.87
CA LEU A 70 12.55 0.52 -5.44
C LEU A 70 11.33 0.19 -4.57
N GLY A 71 10.87 -1.06 -4.63
CA GLY A 71 9.63 -1.54 -4.01
C GLY A 71 8.56 -1.83 -5.06
N VAL A 72 7.38 -2.27 -4.60
CA VAL A 72 6.28 -2.63 -5.51
C VAL A 72 5.43 -1.40 -5.82
N HIS A 73 5.50 -0.92 -7.05
CA HIS A 73 4.68 0.19 -7.54
C HIS A 73 3.58 -0.34 -8.47
N VAL A 74 2.32 -0.11 -8.09
CA VAL A 74 1.16 -0.40 -8.94
C VAL A 74 0.25 0.82 -8.90
N LEU A 75 -0.11 1.34 -10.08
CA LEU A 75 -1.09 2.40 -10.18
C LEU A 75 -2.49 1.81 -10.25
N GLY A 76 -3.42 2.45 -9.56
CA GLY A 76 -4.82 2.08 -9.61
C GLY A 76 -5.68 3.24 -10.05
N VAL A 77 -7.00 3.04 -9.91
CA VAL A 77 -7.93 4.17 -9.98
C VAL A 77 -7.60 5.11 -8.84
N SER A 78 -7.31 6.36 -9.18
CA SER A 78 -7.00 7.40 -8.21
C SER A 78 -8.27 8.17 -7.89
N LYS A 79 -8.44 8.52 -6.61
CA LYS A 79 -9.48 9.48 -6.19
C LYS A 79 -9.18 10.92 -6.65
N TYR A 80 -8.01 11.16 -7.24
CA TYR A 80 -7.57 12.44 -7.77
C TYR A 80 -7.52 12.36 -9.30
N PRO A 81 -8.56 12.83 -10.02
CA PRO A 81 -8.61 12.76 -11.48
C PRO A 81 -7.42 13.45 -12.16
N GLU A 82 -6.92 14.53 -11.56
CA GLU A 82 -5.76 15.25 -12.08
C GLU A 82 -4.51 14.37 -12.10
N PHE A 83 -4.30 13.54 -11.08
CA PHE A 83 -3.19 12.58 -11.07
C PHE A 83 -3.30 11.58 -12.22
N GLU A 84 -4.49 11.02 -12.47
CA GLU A 84 -4.69 10.12 -13.62
C GLU A 84 -4.43 10.83 -14.94
N LYS A 85 -4.93 12.07 -15.08
CA LYS A 85 -4.75 12.86 -16.30
C LYS A 85 -3.28 13.09 -16.60
N VAL A 86 -2.49 13.50 -15.60
CA VAL A 86 -1.05 13.73 -15.75
C VAL A 86 -0.31 12.45 -16.09
N ILE A 87 -0.57 11.37 -15.36
CA ILE A 87 0.11 10.09 -15.60
C ILE A 87 -0.22 9.52 -16.99
N ASN A 88 -1.47 9.64 -17.44
CA ASN A 88 -1.88 9.20 -18.78
C ASN A 88 -1.41 10.10 -19.90
N SER A 89 -1.01 11.36 -19.64
CA SER A 89 -0.43 12.23 -20.66
C SER A 89 1.05 11.94 -20.92
N VAL A 90 1.75 11.32 -19.96
CA VAL A 90 3.18 11.01 -20.06
C VAL A 90 3.47 9.55 -20.39
N VAL A 91 2.56 8.62 -20.08
CA VAL A 91 2.72 7.18 -20.38
C VAL A 91 1.81 6.76 -21.53
N ASN A 92 2.44 6.33 -22.63
CA ASN A 92 1.74 5.96 -23.87
C ASN A 92 1.01 4.61 -23.79
N LYS A 93 1.45 3.70 -22.91
CA LYS A 93 0.90 2.34 -22.83
C LYS A 93 0.85 1.85 -21.38
N TRP A 94 -0.32 1.33 -21.00
CA TRP A 94 -0.58 0.71 -19.70
C TRP A 94 -0.89 -0.77 -19.84
N ASN A 95 -0.35 -1.57 -18.93
CA ASN A 95 -0.71 -2.97 -18.76
C ASN A 95 -1.75 -3.07 -17.65
N LYS A 96 -3.02 -3.24 -18.03
CA LYS A 96 -4.11 -3.38 -17.08
C LYS A 96 -4.11 -4.80 -16.52
N VAL A 97 -3.85 -4.93 -15.23
CA VAL A 97 -3.79 -6.23 -14.55
C VAL A 97 -4.89 -6.37 -13.51
N ARG A 98 -5.44 -7.58 -13.42
CA ARG A 98 -6.30 -7.95 -12.30
C ARG A 98 -5.43 -8.07 -11.05
N ARG A 99 -5.79 -7.38 -9.97
CA ARG A 99 -5.12 -7.61 -8.68
C ARG A 99 -5.47 -9.01 -8.20
N SER A 100 -4.43 -9.82 -8.03
CA SER A 100 -4.48 -11.12 -7.37
C SER A 100 -3.50 -11.06 -6.21
N ALA A 101 -4.00 -10.62 -5.06
CA ALA A 101 -3.22 -10.54 -3.84
C ALA A 101 -3.73 -11.60 -2.87
N LYS A 102 -2.81 -12.37 -2.27
CA LYS A 102 -3.11 -13.39 -1.28
C LYS A 102 -2.21 -13.20 -0.06
N ALA A 103 -2.74 -13.49 1.12
CA ALA A 103 -1.98 -13.58 2.35
C ALA A 103 -1.58 -15.02 2.62
N ASP A 104 -0.32 -15.22 3.01
CA ASP A 104 0.17 -16.51 3.48
C ASP A 104 -0.22 -16.71 4.96
N LEU A 105 -0.99 -17.75 5.23
CA LEU A 105 -1.41 -18.18 6.57
C LEU A 105 -0.97 -19.64 6.82
N ALA A 106 0.20 -20.05 6.32
CA ALA A 106 0.74 -21.40 6.51
C ALA A 106 0.80 -21.84 7.99
N HIS A 107 1.04 -20.90 8.91
CA HIS A 107 1.04 -21.20 10.36
C HIS A 107 -0.33 -21.66 10.87
N LEU A 108 -1.41 -21.23 10.21
CA LEU A 108 -2.80 -21.57 10.56
C LEU A 108 -3.26 -22.84 9.86
N PHE A 109 -2.98 -22.98 8.57
CA PHE A 109 -3.46 -24.09 7.74
C PHE A 109 -2.58 -25.33 7.76
N LYS A 110 -1.26 -25.15 7.88
CA LYS A 110 -0.25 -26.23 7.91
C LYS A 110 -0.46 -27.30 6.83
N SER A 111 -0.88 -26.90 5.64
CA SER A 111 -1.13 -27.83 4.55
C SER A 111 0.16 -28.16 3.80
N ASP A 112 0.34 -29.43 3.44
CA ASP A 112 1.41 -29.88 2.54
C ASP A 112 1.28 -29.28 1.14
N ASN A 113 0.06 -28.91 0.73
CA ASN A 113 -0.17 -28.14 -0.50
C ASN A 113 -0.02 -26.64 -0.20
N SER A 114 1.09 -26.04 -0.66
CA SER A 114 1.39 -24.63 -0.41
C SER A 114 0.26 -23.69 -0.86
N CYS A 115 -0.45 -24.00 -1.94
CA CYS A 115 -1.57 -23.18 -2.41
C CYS A 115 -2.72 -23.10 -1.40
N SER A 116 -2.92 -24.15 -0.60
CA SER A 116 -3.95 -24.21 0.44
C SER A 116 -3.60 -23.38 1.68
N ASN A 117 -2.37 -22.91 1.82
CA ASN A 117 -1.96 -22.03 2.92
C ASN A 117 -2.28 -20.55 2.66
N TYR A 118 -2.61 -20.19 1.43
CA TYR A 118 -2.92 -18.81 1.06
C TYR A 118 -4.40 -18.50 1.18
N VAL A 119 -4.76 -17.27 1.54
CA VAL A 119 -6.14 -16.77 1.44
C VAL A 119 -6.18 -15.46 0.64
N PRO A 120 -7.30 -15.13 -0.02
CA PRO A 120 -7.46 -13.85 -0.69
C PRO A 120 -7.24 -12.64 0.24
N TYR A 121 -6.61 -11.59 -0.27
CA TYR A 121 -6.54 -10.30 0.41
C TYR A 121 -7.76 -9.45 0.03
N PRO A 122 -8.40 -8.72 0.97
CA PRO A 122 -7.98 -8.50 2.35
C PRO A 122 -8.42 -9.62 3.31
N VAL A 123 -7.60 -9.93 4.32
CA VAL A 123 -7.70 -11.17 5.12
C VAL A 123 -8.98 -11.22 5.97
N GLN A 124 -9.50 -10.09 6.43
CA GLN A 124 -10.76 -10.04 7.18
C GLN A 124 -11.96 -10.59 6.39
N HIS A 125 -11.96 -10.52 5.06
CA HIS A 125 -13.02 -11.12 4.23
C HIS A 125 -12.79 -12.62 3.98
N SER A 126 -11.60 -13.12 4.34
CA SER A 126 -11.22 -14.52 4.19
C SER A 126 -11.46 -15.35 5.44
N ILE A 127 -12.14 -14.81 6.46
CA ILE A 127 -12.60 -15.55 7.64
C ILE A 127 -13.32 -16.87 7.29
N PRO A 128 -14.14 -16.98 6.22
CA PRO A 128 -14.77 -18.25 5.84
C PRO A 128 -13.78 -19.38 5.57
N TYR A 129 -12.57 -19.07 5.11
CA TYR A 129 -11.51 -20.04 4.84
C TYR A 129 -10.90 -20.63 6.12
N PHE A 130 -10.99 -19.94 7.26
CA PHE A 130 -10.27 -20.32 8.47
C PHE A 130 -10.77 -21.63 9.08
N PRO A 131 -9.93 -22.33 9.87
CA PRO A 131 -10.35 -23.47 10.66
C PRO A 131 -11.59 -23.15 11.51
N PRO A 132 -12.54 -24.09 11.71
CA PRO A 132 -13.84 -23.79 12.32
C PRO A 132 -13.78 -23.07 13.67
N SER A 133 -12.85 -23.45 14.54
CA SER A 133 -12.70 -22.83 15.86
C SER A 133 -12.24 -21.37 15.79
N ILE A 134 -11.28 -21.07 14.92
CA ILE A 134 -10.76 -19.71 14.71
C ILE A 134 -11.80 -18.85 14.00
N ARG A 135 -12.47 -19.41 12.97
CA ARG A 135 -13.57 -18.75 12.27
C ARG A 135 -14.67 -18.31 13.23
N GLN A 136 -15.11 -19.20 14.13
CA GLN A 136 -16.16 -18.87 15.10
C GLN A 136 -15.73 -17.78 16.08
N LYS A 137 -14.47 -17.80 16.54
CA LYS A 137 -13.93 -16.72 17.37
C LYS A 137 -13.95 -15.38 16.67
N CYS A 138 -13.45 -15.31 15.43
CA CYS A 138 -13.48 -14.07 14.64
C CYS A 138 -14.91 -13.55 14.45
N ILE A 139 -15.88 -14.42 14.14
CA ILE A 139 -17.27 -14.01 13.95
C ILE A 139 -17.87 -13.46 15.25
N ASN A 140 -17.63 -14.12 16.38
CA ASN A 140 -18.13 -13.66 17.67
C ASN A 140 -17.53 -12.31 18.05
N GLU A 141 -16.21 -12.15 17.91
CA GLU A 141 -15.53 -10.88 18.17
C GLU A 141 -16.06 -9.76 17.27
N LEU A 142 -16.25 -10.02 15.97
CA LEU A 142 -16.83 -9.03 15.06
C LEU A 142 -18.26 -8.63 15.43
N LYS A 143 -19.07 -9.55 15.96
CA LYS A 143 -20.41 -9.25 16.48
C LYS A 143 -20.35 -8.36 17.71
N ASP A 144 -19.48 -8.69 18.65
CA ASP A 144 -19.31 -7.95 19.90
C ASP A 144 -18.81 -6.52 19.65
N LEU A 145 -18.06 -6.31 18.56
CA LEU A 145 -17.55 -5.00 18.15
C LEU A 145 -18.57 -4.12 17.40
N GLN A 146 -19.71 -4.67 16.92
CA GLN A 146 -20.67 -3.88 16.13
C GLN A 146 -21.27 -2.73 16.94
N GLY A 147 -21.21 -1.53 16.39
CA GLY A 147 -21.79 -0.33 16.99
C GLY A 147 -21.00 0.26 18.17
N LEU A 148 -19.84 -0.31 18.50
CA LEU A 148 -18.97 0.26 19.52
C LEU A 148 -18.18 1.45 18.98
N PRO A 149 -17.97 2.51 19.78
CA PRO A 149 -17.09 3.59 19.41
C PRO A 149 -15.64 3.09 19.38
N VAL A 150 -14.92 3.40 18.30
CA VAL A 150 -13.49 3.09 18.20
C VAL A 150 -12.71 4.22 18.88
N ASN A 151 -12.38 4.03 20.16
CA ASN A 151 -11.37 4.84 20.85
C ASN A 151 -10.10 4.00 20.99
N CYS A 152 -8.96 4.53 20.55
CA CYS A 152 -7.69 3.80 20.54
C CYS A 152 -6.52 4.77 20.66
N SER A 153 -5.51 4.37 21.43
CA SER A 153 -4.29 5.16 21.64
C SER A 153 -3.19 4.78 20.65
N ASN A 154 -3.25 3.56 20.11
CA ASN A 154 -2.23 2.97 19.26
C ASN A 154 -2.84 2.03 18.20
N PHE A 155 -2.02 1.55 17.28
CA PHE A 155 -2.45 0.71 16.17
C PHE A 155 -2.88 -0.70 16.60
N ALA A 156 -2.35 -1.23 17.71
CA ALA A 156 -2.81 -2.51 18.27
C ALA A 156 -4.26 -2.43 18.76
N GLU A 157 -4.58 -1.43 19.59
CA GLU A 157 -5.94 -1.17 20.08
C GLU A 157 -6.90 -0.86 18.92
N TYR A 158 -6.46 -0.03 17.97
CA TYR A 158 -7.23 0.26 16.77
C TYR A 158 -7.58 -1.01 15.99
N SER A 159 -6.59 -1.89 15.80
CA SER A 159 -6.78 -3.15 15.09
C SER A 159 -7.70 -4.10 15.85
N ALA A 160 -7.53 -4.24 17.16
CA ALA A 160 -8.40 -5.06 18.01
C ALA A 160 -9.86 -4.57 17.98
N ASN A 161 -10.07 -3.25 18.05
CA ASN A 161 -11.40 -2.64 18.06
C ASN A 161 -12.13 -2.71 16.71
N ILE A 162 -11.42 -2.95 15.61
CA ILE A 162 -12.02 -3.09 14.27
C ILE A 162 -12.14 -4.55 13.86
N PHE A 163 -11.13 -5.37 14.14
CA PHE A 163 -10.99 -6.71 13.59
C PHE A 163 -11.13 -7.84 14.60
N GLY A 164 -11.12 -7.53 15.91
CA GLY A 164 -11.03 -8.50 16.98
C GLY A 164 -9.59 -8.94 17.28
N ASN A 165 -9.39 -9.43 18.52
CA ASN A 165 -8.09 -9.90 18.99
C ASN A 165 -7.60 -11.13 18.20
N THR A 166 -8.51 -12.00 17.79
CA THR A 166 -8.13 -13.21 17.04
C THR A 166 -7.49 -12.83 15.70
N LEU A 167 -8.06 -11.88 14.94
CA LEU A 167 -7.46 -11.48 13.66
C LEU A 167 -6.18 -10.66 13.85
N LEU A 168 -6.13 -9.85 14.92
CA LEU A 168 -4.92 -9.15 15.33
C LEU A 168 -3.76 -10.13 15.54
N ASP A 169 -3.99 -11.20 16.29
CA ASP A 169 -2.93 -12.14 16.68
C ASP A 169 -2.49 -13.08 15.56
N ILE A 170 -3.42 -13.58 14.74
CA ILE A 170 -3.08 -14.55 13.69
C ILE A 170 -2.56 -13.89 12.41
N PHE A 171 -2.88 -12.61 12.16
CA PHE A 171 -2.50 -11.96 10.92
C PHE A 171 -1.88 -10.59 11.11
N ILE A 172 -2.56 -9.63 11.74
CA ILE A 172 -2.12 -8.22 11.69
C ILE A 172 -0.77 -8.04 12.39
N ARG A 173 -0.63 -8.58 13.60
CA ARG A 173 0.63 -8.50 14.36
C ARG A 173 1.74 -9.29 13.67
N PRO A 174 1.58 -10.57 13.26
CA PRO A 174 2.61 -11.28 12.51
C PRO A 174 2.99 -10.64 11.17
N TYR A 175 2.03 -10.07 10.43
CA TYR A 175 2.28 -9.41 9.14
C TYR A 175 3.11 -8.14 9.31
N ASN A 176 2.74 -7.31 10.28
CA ASN A 176 3.49 -6.09 10.59
C ASN A 176 4.83 -6.43 11.25
N ARG A 177 4.92 -7.49 12.06
CA ARG A 177 6.18 -8.01 12.62
C ARG A 177 7.10 -8.58 11.54
N LYS A 178 6.60 -9.33 10.55
CA LYS A 178 7.39 -9.87 9.42
C LYS A 178 7.93 -8.76 8.51
N SER A 179 7.23 -7.63 8.43
CA SER A 179 7.78 -6.42 7.81
C SER A 179 9.03 -5.91 8.56
N GLN A 180 9.18 -6.26 9.84
CA GLN A 180 10.33 -5.98 10.71
C GLN A 180 11.34 -7.16 10.74
N GLU A 181 10.85 -8.40 10.72
CA GLU A 181 11.58 -9.67 10.73
C GLU A 181 11.64 -10.28 9.33
N THR A 182 12.20 -9.54 8.36
CA THR A 182 13.00 -10.24 7.36
C THR A 182 14.22 -10.76 8.12
N VAL A 183 14.05 -11.94 8.71
CA VAL A 183 15.09 -12.65 9.43
C VAL A 183 16.25 -12.79 8.45
N TYR A 184 17.40 -12.32 8.90
CA TYR A 184 18.73 -12.67 8.45
C TYR A 184 18.97 -14.19 8.55
N THR A 185 18.19 -15.01 7.85
CA THR A 185 18.54 -16.41 7.61
C THR A 185 19.58 -16.43 6.51
N SER A 186 20.84 -16.38 6.94
CA SER A 186 22.02 -16.89 6.23
C SER A 186 22.04 -16.69 4.71
N ALA A 187 22.75 -15.65 4.27
CA ALA A 187 23.37 -15.57 2.95
C ALA A 187 22.42 -15.76 1.74
N ALA A 188 21.53 -14.80 1.51
CA ALA A 188 21.20 -14.39 0.15
C ALA A 188 21.80 -13.00 -0.08
N ASN A 189 23.11 -12.98 -0.38
CA ASN A 189 23.75 -11.81 -0.97
C ASN A 189 23.12 -11.59 -2.35
N VAL A 190 22.02 -10.83 -2.44
CA VAL A 190 21.62 -10.25 -3.71
C VAL A 190 22.50 -9.01 -3.91
N VAL A 191 23.70 -9.24 -4.44
CA VAL A 191 24.54 -8.16 -4.98
C VAL A 191 23.89 -7.74 -6.30
N ILE A 192 23.11 -6.66 -6.29
CA ILE A 192 22.76 -5.97 -7.52
C ILE A 192 23.96 -5.10 -7.89
N GLY A 193 24.71 -5.54 -8.89
CA GLY A 193 25.77 -4.75 -9.53
C GLY A 193 27.02 -4.56 -8.66
N LYS A 194 28.16 -5.03 -9.16
CA LYS A 194 29.44 -4.96 -8.46
C LYS A 194 30.09 -3.56 -8.44
N GLU A 195 29.36 -2.47 -8.73
CA GLU A 195 29.98 -1.15 -8.91
C GLU A 195 29.37 0.02 -8.10
N SER A 196 28.33 -0.17 -7.27
CA SER A 196 27.75 0.99 -6.54
C SER A 196 27.66 0.84 -5.03
N GLY A 197 27.99 -0.30 -4.43
CA GLY A 197 28.04 -0.43 -2.96
C GLY A 197 26.74 -0.07 -2.20
N ILE A 198 25.60 0.01 -2.90
CA ILE A 198 24.31 0.37 -2.28
C ILE A 198 23.73 -0.89 -1.66
N THR A 199 23.80 -0.97 -0.34
CA THR A 199 23.00 -1.92 0.45
C THR A 199 21.68 -1.24 0.79
N VAL A 200 20.58 -1.66 0.15
CA VAL A 200 19.24 -1.16 0.50
C VAL A 200 18.69 -2.01 1.65
N PHE A 201 18.75 -1.48 2.87
CA PHE A 201 18.00 -2.03 4.00
C PHE A 201 16.56 -1.49 3.91
N VAL A 202 15.63 -2.33 3.49
CA VAL A 202 14.20 -1.99 3.55
C VAL A 202 13.65 -2.50 4.89
N SER A 203 13.89 -1.75 5.96
CA SER A 203 13.21 -1.97 7.24
C SER A 203 11.82 -1.33 7.14
N VAL A 204 10.79 -2.11 6.81
CA VAL A 204 9.42 -1.61 6.73
C VAL A 204 8.80 -1.77 8.13
N TRP A 205 8.91 -0.69 8.91
CA TRP A 205 8.46 -0.54 10.30
C TRP A 205 9.34 -1.30 11.31
N THR A 206 9.90 -0.60 12.30
CA THR A 206 10.72 -1.18 13.39
C THR A 206 10.08 -0.98 14.75
N VAL A 207 8.76 -0.74 14.76
CA VAL A 207 8.01 -0.18 15.89
C VAL A 207 6.92 -1.18 16.24
N GLU A 208 6.75 -1.52 17.52
CA GLU A 208 5.66 -2.42 17.93
C GLU A 208 4.30 -1.76 17.70
N LEU A 209 3.23 -2.54 17.53
CA LEU A 209 1.93 -1.97 17.15
C LEU A 209 1.36 -1.05 18.23
N GLU A 210 1.75 -1.29 19.48
CA GLU A 210 1.46 -0.50 20.66
C GLU A 210 2.14 0.88 20.65
N GLU A 211 3.23 1.03 19.90
CA GLU A 211 3.98 2.28 19.74
C GLU A 211 3.60 3.04 18.45
N MET A 212 2.89 2.38 17.52
CA MET A 212 2.45 2.99 16.28
C MET A 212 1.18 3.83 16.48
N ASN A 213 1.17 5.03 15.91
CA ASN A 213 -0.08 5.79 15.80
C ASN A 213 -1.06 5.10 14.83
N ALA A 214 -2.36 5.19 15.08
CA ALA A 214 -3.40 4.60 14.22
C ALA A 214 -3.88 5.53 13.09
N PHE A 215 -3.51 6.82 13.11
CA PHE A 215 -4.03 7.84 12.20
C PHE A 215 -3.81 7.54 10.72
N TRP A 216 -2.69 6.89 10.38
CA TRP A 216 -2.38 6.53 8.99
C TRP A 216 -3.34 5.48 8.41
N ALA A 217 -3.95 4.65 9.25
CA ALA A 217 -4.92 3.61 8.85
C ALA A 217 -6.37 4.12 8.87
N TRP A 218 -6.62 5.24 9.55
CA TRP A 218 -7.95 5.83 9.68
C TRP A 218 -8.58 6.11 8.30
N ASN A 219 -9.83 5.71 8.11
CA ASN A 219 -10.59 5.83 6.86
C ASN A 219 -10.01 5.06 5.66
N ARG A 220 -9.01 4.19 5.87
CA ARG A 220 -8.42 3.34 4.81
C ARG A 220 -8.84 1.88 4.91
N ILE A 221 -9.48 1.49 6.01
CA ILE A 221 -10.00 0.13 6.19
C ILE A 221 -11.39 0.05 5.56
N PRO A 222 -11.62 -0.87 4.60
CA PRO A 222 -12.96 -1.08 4.04
C PRO A 222 -13.91 -1.63 5.11
N ASN A 223 -15.20 -1.28 4.98
CA ASN A 223 -16.23 -1.77 5.89
C ASN A 223 -16.30 -3.31 5.87
N ILE A 224 -16.38 -3.92 7.05
CA ILE A 224 -16.48 -5.38 7.20
C ILE A 224 -17.95 -5.77 7.08
N ASP A 225 -18.32 -6.37 5.96
CA ASP A 225 -19.67 -6.91 5.76
C ASP A 225 -19.79 -8.28 6.45
N LEU A 226 -20.20 -8.26 7.72
CA LEU A 226 -20.37 -9.48 8.51
C LEU A 226 -21.42 -10.41 7.91
N SER A 227 -22.54 -9.88 7.39
CA SER A 227 -23.59 -10.69 6.77
C SER A 227 -23.07 -11.47 5.57
N SER A 228 -22.23 -10.83 4.75
CA SER A 228 -21.54 -11.50 3.64
C SER A 228 -20.57 -12.57 4.15
N ILE A 229 -19.77 -12.29 5.19
CA ILE A 229 -18.86 -13.29 5.77
C ILE A 229 -19.64 -14.51 6.28
N GLU A 230 -20.73 -14.31 7.01
CA GLU A 230 -21.56 -15.38 7.55
C GLU A 230 -22.23 -16.21 6.45
N LEU A 231 -22.70 -15.59 5.36
CA LEU A 231 -23.28 -16.29 4.20
C LEU A 231 -22.27 -17.26 3.53
N HIS A 232 -20.99 -16.92 3.58
CA HIS A 232 -19.93 -17.74 3.00
C HIS A 232 -19.38 -18.78 3.99
N CYS A 233 -19.72 -18.68 5.28
CA CYS A 233 -19.34 -19.68 6.26
C CYS A 233 -20.03 -21.02 5.98
N GLY A 234 -19.26 -22.11 6.06
CA GLY A 234 -19.75 -23.46 5.75
C GLY A 234 -19.57 -23.88 4.29
N ARG A 235 -19.21 -22.96 3.39
CA ARG A 235 -18.78 -23.30 2.03
C ARG A 235 -17.40 -23.98 2.07
N SER A 236 -17.22 -24.91 1.15
CA SER A 236 -15.91 -25.49 0.85
C SER A 236 -14.99 -24.44 0.21
N ARG A 237 -13.68 -24.68 0.31
CA ARG A 237 -12.69 -23.81 -0.32
C ARG A 237 -12.88 -23.68 -1.83
N GLN A 238 -13.28 -24.76 -2.50
CA GLN A 238 -13.52 -24.76 -3.95
C GLN A 238 -14.68 -23.84 -4.33
N GLU A 239 -15.76 -23.84 -3.55
CA GLU A 239 -16.90 -22.95 -3.75
C GLU A 239 -16.48 -21.48 -3.56
N LEU A 240 -15.75 -21.18 -2.48
CA LEU A 240 -15.26 -19.83 -2.21
C LEU A 240 -14.35 -19.31 -3.35
N GLU A 241 -13.44 -20.14 -3.85
CA GLU A 241 -12.53 -19.78 -4.94
C GLU A 241 -13.24 -19.60 -6.29
N SER A 242 -14.40 -20.23 -6.49
CA SER A 242 -15.24 -20.03 -7.68
C SER A 242 -15.89 -18.64 -7.66
N ASP A 243 -16.46 -18.23 -6.52
CA ASP A 243 -17.13 -16.92 -6.35
C ASP A 243 -16.16 -15.73 -6.48
N LEU A 244 -14.91 -15.90 -6.02
CA LEU A 244 -13.89 -14.88 -6.22
C LEU A 244 -13.54 -14.68 -7.69
N ARG A 245 -13.66 -15.71 -8.54
CA ARG A 245 -13.37 -15.53 -9.97
C ARG A 245 -14.44 -14.66 -10.65
N SER A 246 -15.68 -14.65 -10.16
CA SER A 246 -16.81 -13.93 -10.75
C SER A 246 -16.94 -12.47 -10.31
N SER A 247 -16.40 -12.08 -9.15
CA SER A 247 -16.36 -10.67 -8.69
C SER A 247 -15.03 -10.01 -9.07
N MET A 248 -15.07 -8.94 -9.90
CA MET A 248 -13.83 -8.35 -10.45
C MET A 248 -13.83 -6.82 -10.51
N ALA A 249 -12.88 -6.21 -9.81
CA ALA A 249 -12.37 -4.87 -10.09
C ALA A 249 -10.97 -4.99 -10.72
N CYS A 250 -10.79 -4.39 -11.90
CA CYS A 250 -9.51 -4.30 -12.60
C CYS A 250 -8.74 -3.04 -12.16
N PHE A 251 -7.43 -3.15 -12.00
CA PHE A 251 -6.55 -1.99 -11.91
C PHE A 251 -6.10 -1.60 -13.33
N ARG A 252 -5.69 -0.34 -13.49
CA ARG A 252 -5.20 0.18 -14.76
C ARG A 252 -3.70 -0.01 -14.89
#